data_AF-A0A9E5RJA6-F1
#
_entry.id   AF-A0A9E5RJA6-F1
#
_cell.length_a   1.000
_cell.length_b   1.000
_cell.length_c   1.000
_cell.angle_alpha   90.00
_cell.angle_beta   90.00
_cell.angle_gamma   90.00
#
_symmetry.space_group_name_H-M   'P 1'
#
loop_
_entity.id
_entity.type
_entity.pdbx_description
1 polymer ?
#
loop_
_entity_poly.entity_id
_entity_poly.type
_entity_poly.pdbx_seq_one_letter_code
_entity_poly.pdbx_strand_id
1 'polypeptide(L)'
;MGKTTLARQYFNQKKFGQSLECWMAKETRNLTSAQSIVQEWLRRNFNEEPGREFGVSLERLRRKLKTQKVSILIDNLEPALDKNGKFVESHRDYAELLRVLADPEVNSVTLITSREPVHEASVNVQPYILPGLEEEAWGQFFSRNQINVNFPVLKDIHTAYRGNAKAMTILSSIIQMDYAGDLEAYWKKIAPTY
;
A
#
# COMPACT_ATOMS: atom_id res chain seq x y z
N MET A 1 -3.28 0.59 -8.57
CA MET A 1 -3.02 -0.76 -8.01
C MET A 1 -3.43 -0.76 -6.55
N GLY A 2 -4.43 -1.56 -6.16
CA GLY A 2 -5.05 -1.58 -4.82
C GLY A 2 -4.20 -2.22 -3.72
N LYS A 3 -2.92 -1.84 -3.60
CA LYS A 3 -1.95 -2.42 -2.67
C LYS A 3 -2.40 -2.30 -1.21
N THR A 4 -2.85 -1.10 -0.82
CA THR A 4 -3.39 -0.81 0.51
C THR A 4 -4.62 -1.68 0.82
N THR A 5 -5.53 -1.81 -0.15
CA THR A 5 -6.73 -2.63 -0.03
C THR A 5 -6.37 -4.09 0.19
N LEU A 6 -5.44 -4.63 -0.59
CA LEU A 6 -5.00 -6.02 -0.45
C LEU A 6 -4.32 -6.27 0.90
N ALA A 7 -3.42 -5.37 1.33
CA ALA A 7 -2.73 -5.50 2.61
C ALA A 7 -3.72 -5.52 3.79
N ARG A 8 -4.71 -4.62 3.78
CA ARG A 8 -5.78 -4.60 4.79
C ARG A 8 -6.65 -5.85 4.75
N GLN A 9 -7.02 -6.34 3.57
CA GLN A 9 -7.77 -7.59 3.44
C GLN A 9 -7.00 -8.79 3.99
N TYR A 10 -5.69 -8.87 3.71
CA TYR A 10 -4.83 -9.90 4.26
C TYR A 10 -4.82 -9.87 5.80
N PHE A 11 -4.62 -8.69 6.39
CA PHE A 11 -4.64 -8.54 7.86
C PHE A 11 -6.01 -8.83 8.47
N ASN A 12 -7.11 -8.43 7.83
CA ASN A 12 -8.46 -8.74 8.33
C ASN A 12 -8.76 -10.25 8.33
N GLN A 13 -8.21 -11.00 7.37
CA GLN A 13 -8.37 -12.46 7.31
C GLN A 13 -7.51 -13.19 8.35
N LYS A 14 -6.32 -12.66 8.63
CA LYS A 14 -5.38 -13.22 9.59
C LYS A 14 -5.64 -12.57 10.96
N LYS A 15 -6.41 -13.22 11.85
CA LYS A 15 -6.75 -12.68 13.18
C LYS A 15 -5.51 -12.26 14.01
N PHE A 16 -5.08 -11.01 13.90
CA PHE A 16 -4.03 -10.39 14.72
C PHE A 16 -4.64 -9.82 16.01
N GLY A 17 -3.86 -9.80 17.10
CA GLY A 17 -4.33 -9.26 18.39
C GLY A 17 -4.30 -7.73 18.43
N GLN A 18 -3.42 -7.12 17.63
CA GLN A 18 -3.26 -5.68 17.53
C GLN A 18 -2.88 -5.31 16.08
N SER A 19 -3.33 -4.14 15.65
CA SER A 19 -2.94 -3.54 14.38
C SER A 19 -2.29 -2.18 14.61
N LEU A 20 -1.19 -1.94 13.92
CA LEU A 20 -0.50 -0.66 13.83
C LEU A 20 -0.55 -0.21 12.37
N GLU A 21 -0.88 1.06 12.15
CA GLU A 21 -0.86 1.65 10.82
C GLU A 21 0.01 2.92 10.83
N CYS A 22 0.74 3.12 9.74
CA CYS A 22 1.50 4.32 9.42
C CYS A 22 1.08 4.79 8.03
N TRP A 23 0.48 5.97 7.97
CA TRP A 23 0.04 6.60 6.72
C TRP A 23 1.05 7.65 6.32
N MET A 24 1.87 7.34 5.31
CA MET A 24 2.88 8.28 4.83
C MET A 24 2.21 9.42 4.06
N ALA A 25 2.61 10.66 4.36
CA ALA A 25 2.18 11.82 3.60
C ALA A 25 2.69 11.76 2.15
N LYS A 26 1.96 12.36 1.21
CA LYS A 26 2.30 12.35 -0.22
C LYS A 26 3.58 13.11 -0.56
N GLU A 27 4.00 14.04 0.31
CA GLU A 27 5.16 14.90 0.11
C GLU A 27 6.16 14.70 1.23
N THR A 28 7.45 14.57 0.89
CA THR A 28 8.55 14.29 1.83
C THR A 28 8.62 15.28 3.00
N ARG A 29 8.34 16.56 2.73
CA ARG A 29 8.34 17.64 3.75
C ARG A 29 7.25 17.51 4.81
N ASN A 30 6.18 16.76 4.50
CA ASN A 30 5.02 16.58 5.37
C ASN A 30 5.04 15.20 6.06
N LEU A 31 6.10 14.41 5.86
CA LEU A 31 6.22 13.11 6.50
C LEU A 31 6.37 13.28 8.01
N THR A 32 5.57 12.52 8.75
CA THR A 32 5.80 12.31 10.17
C THR A 32 7.14 11.59 10.36
N SER A 33 7.92 11.94 11.37
CA SER A 33 9.17 11.21 11.62
C SER A 33 8.88 9.78 12.13
N ALA A 34 9.79 8.85 11.84
CA ALA A 34 9.71 7.49 12.39
C ALA A 34 9.67 7.51 13.93
N GLN A 35 10.40 8.44 14.56
CA GLN A 35 10.36 8.63 16.01
C GLN A 35 8.95 8.97 16.51
N SER A 36 8.26 9.93 15.90
CA SER A 36 6.89 10.30 16.30
C SER A 36 5.91 9.15 16.10
N ILE A 37 6.04 8.38 15.03
CA ILE A 37 5.21 7.18 14.78
C ILE A 37 5.39 6.14 15.88
N VAL A 38 6.65 5.82 16.23
CA VAL A 38 6.95 4.84 17.28
C VAL A 38 6.44 5.31 18.64
N GLN A 39 6.57 6.60 18.95
CA GLN A 39 6.03 7.16 20.19
C GLN A 39 4.51 7.00 20.27
N GLU A 40 3.79 7.27 19.18
CA GLU A 40 2.34 7.11 19.14
C GLU A 40 1.94 5.65 19.29
N TRP A 41 2.60 4.73 18.59
CA TRP A 41 2.33 3.29 18.71
C TRP A 41 2.56 2.79 20.14
N LEU A 42 3.66 3.17 20.79
CA LEU A 42 3.93 2.80 22.17
C LEU A 42 2.83 3.29 23.11
N ARG A 43 2.46 4.56 23.03
CA ARG A 43 1.46 5.16 23.92
C ARG A 43 0.06 4.63 23.67
N ARG A 44 -0.41 4.66 22.42
CA ARG A 44 -1.82 4.36 22.09
C ARG A 44 -2.10 2.88 21.99
N ASN A 45 -1.17 2.10 21.45
CA ASN A 45 -1.42 0.69 21.13
C ASN A 45 -0.85 -0.24 22.18
N PHE A 46 0.19 0.16 22.92
CA PHE A 46 0.84 -0.69 23.91
C PHE A 46 0.79 -0.15 25.35
N ASN A 47 0.18 1.03 25.55
CA ASN A 47 0.14 1.74 26.83
C ASN A 47 1.53 1.81 27.50
N GLU A 48 2.54 2.13 26.69
CA GLU A 48 3.95 2.17 27.06
C GLU A 48 4.48 3.58 26.82
N GLU A 49 5.15 4.17 27.81
CA GLU A 49 5.82 5.44 27.57
C GLU A 49 7.03 5.24 26.63
N PRO A 50 7.28 6.16 25.68
CA PRO A 50 8.47 6.11 24.86
C PRO A 50 9.73 6.45 25.67
N GLY A 51 10.88 6.01 25.15
CA GLY A 51 12.17 6.43 25.66
C GLY A 51 12.49 7.88 25.28
N ARG A 52 13.36 8.53 26.06
CA ARG A 52 13.89 9.86 25.71
C ARG A 52 14.64 9.85 24.37
N GLU A 53 15.38 8.78 24.14
CA GLU A 53 16.11 8.53 22.90
C GLU A 53 15.31 7.60 21.97
N PHE A 54 15.47 7.80 20.66
CA PHE A 54 14.77 6.99 19.66
C PHE A 54 15.13 5.50 19.77
N GLY A 55 16.42 5.17 19.93
CA GLY A 55 16.87 3.79 20.13
C GLY A 55 16.23 3.08 21.33
N VAL A 56 16.01 3.80 22.44
CA VAL A 56 15.31 3.24 23.61
C VAL A 56 13.85 2.97 23.29
N SER A 57 13.19 3.85 22.53
CA SER A 57 11.81 3.64 22.08
C SER A 57 11.70 2.44 21.13
N LEU A 58 12.65 2.29 20.21
CA LEU A 58 12.75 1.13 19.31
C LEU A 58 12.90 -0.19 20.08
N GLU A 59 13.75 -0.23 21.11
CA GLU A 59 13.89 -1.44 21.94
C GLU A 59 12.63 -1.76 22.75
N ARG A 60 11.89 -0.74 23.24
CA ARG A 60 10.59 -0.96 23.87
C ARG A 60 9.58 -1.52 22.88
N LEU A 61 9.53 -0.97 21.66
CA LEU A 61 8.67 -1.47 20.59
C LEU A 61 8.99 -2.94 20.29
N ARG A 62 10.28 -3.27 20.09
CA ARG A 62 10.74 -4.64 19.86
C ARG A 62 10.21 -5.61 20.91
N ARG A 63 10.34 -5.29 22.21
CA ARG A 63 9.84 -6.15 23.30
C ARG A 63 8.32 -6.39 23.23
N LYS A 64 7.54 -5.36 22.89
CA LYS A 64 6.09 -5.51 22.69
C LYS A 64 5.79 -6.41 21.50
N LEU A 65 6.49 -6.22 20.38
CA LEU A 65 6.32 -7.05 19.18
C LEU A 65 6.75 -8.51 19.40
N LYS A 66 7.72 -8.80 20.28
CA LYS A 66 8.09 -10.18 20.67
C LYS A 66 6.97 -10.92 21.42
N THR A 67 6.18 -10.20 22.21
CA THR A 67 5.20 -10.80 23.12
C THR A 67 3.77 -10.81 22.57
N GLN A 68 3.49 -9.97 21.57
CA GLN A 68 2.15 -9.79 21.03
C GLN A 68 2.13 -10.06 19.53
N LYS A 69 1.06 -10.71 19.05
CA LYS A 69 0.86 -10.96 17.62
C LYS A 69 0.30 -9.71 16.95
N VAL A 70 1.14 -8.99 16.22
CA VAL A 70 0.84 -7.64 15.70
C VAL A 70 0.86 -7.60 14.17
N SER A 71 -0.12 -6.94 13.56
CA SER A 71 -0.06 -6.55 12.13
C SER A 71 0.40 -5.11 12.00
N ILE A 72 1.27 -4.84 11.03
CA ILE A 72 1.83 -3.50 10.81
C ILE A 72 1.68 -3.15 9.33
N LEU A 73 0.98 -2.06 9.04
CA LEU A 73 0.88 -1.49 7.69
C LEU A 73 1.65 -0.18 7.61
N ILE A 74 2.62 -0.08 6.71
CA ILE A 74 3.25 1.18 6.32
C ILE A 74 2.79 1.49 4.90
N ASP A 75 1.91 2.48 4.75
CA ASP A 75 1.26 2.78 3.47
C ASP A 75 1.93 3.96 2.75
N ASN A 76 2.19 3.79 1.44
CA ASN A 76 2.83 4.74 0.53
C ASN A 76 4.22 5.19 0.98
N LEU A 77 5.15 4.25 1.19
CA LEU A 77 6.51 4.55 1.66
C LEU A 77 7.34 5.41 0.70
N GLU A 78 7.00 5.45 -0.60
CA GLU A 78 7.80 6.09 -1.64
C GLU A 78 8.28 7.54 -1.36
N PRO A 79 7.50 8.43 -0.69
CA PRO A 79 7.96 9.81 -0.46
C PRO A 79 9.11 9.92 0.54
N ALA A 80 9.41 8.87 1.29
CA ALA A 80 10.56 8.81 2.20
C ALA A 80 11.84 8.33 1.50
N LEU A 81 11.75 7.92 0.23
CA LEU A 81 12.83 7.32 -0.52
C LEU A 81 13.46 8.30 -1.52
N ASP A 82 14.73 8.10 -1.82
CA ASP A 82 15.43 8.70 -2.94
C ASP A 82 15.15 7.92 -4.23
N LYS A 83 15.66 8.42 -5.35
CA LYS A 83 15.55 7.78 -6.68
C LYS A 83 16.14 6.37 -6.76
N ASN A 84 16.94 5.96 -5.78
CA ASN A 84 17.55 4.64 -5.72
C ASN A 84 16.79 3.71 -4.77
N GLY A 85 15.65 4.14 -4.21
CA GLY A 85 14.87 3.37 -3.25
C GLY A 85 15.44 3.34 -1.84
N LYS A 86 16.40 4.23 -1.50
CA LYS A 86 16.98 4.37 -0.16
C LYS A 86 16.30 5.47 0.62
N PHE A 87 16.25 5.38 1.95
CA PHE A 87 15.71 6.50 2.73
C PHE A 87 16.55 7.76 2.55
N VAL A 88 15.88 8.88 2.29
CA VAL A 88 16.52 10.20 2.25
C VAL A 88 17.10 10.58 3.62
N GLU A 89 18.10 11.45 3.64
CA GLU A 89 18.86 11.77 4.86
C GLU A 89 17.96 12.23 6.02
N SER A 90 16.97 13.09 5.73
CA SER A 90 16.03 13.59 6.74
C SER A 90 15.11 12.52 7.33
N HIS A 91 15.08 11.32 6.76
CA HIS A 91 14.17 10.23 7.10
C HIS A 91 14.90 8.88 7.29
N ARG A 92 16.22 8.90 7.55
CA ARG A 92 17.03 7.68 7.79
C ARG A 92 16.53 6.84 8.97
N ASP A 93 15.87 7.46 9.95
CA ASP A 93 15.28 6.77 11.11
C ASP A 93 14.24 5.70 10.73
N TYR A 94 13.63 5.79 9.54
CA TYR A 94 12.77 4.73 9.04
C TYR A 94 13.54 3.43 8.76
N ALA A 95 14.81 3.49 8.37
CA ALA A 95 15.65 2.30 8.20
C ALA A 95 15.81 1.56 9.55
N GLU A 96 16.03 2.30 10.64
CA GLU A 96 16.15 1.75 11.98
C GLU A 96 14.84 1.16 12.49
N LEU A 97 13.71 1.82 12.20
CA LEU A 97 12.40 1.26 12.45
C LEU A 97 12.22 -0.06 11.71
N LEU A 98 12.42 -0.08 10.39
CA LEU A 98 12.24 -1.27 9.58
C LEU A 98 13.16 -2.43 10.02
N ARG A 99 14.37 -2.13 10.51
CA ARG A 99 15.28 -3.13 11.08
C ARG A 99 14.68 -3.81 12.31
N VAL A 100 14.02 -3.06 13.19
CA VAL A 100 13.29 -3.64 14.34
C VAL A 100 12.07 -4.43 13.89
N LEU A 101 11.34 -3.94 12.89
CA LEU A 101 10.16 -4.63 12.36
C LEU A 101 10.50 -5.93 11.61
N ALA A 102 11.73 -6.04 11.09
CA ALA A 102 12.25 -7.21 10.39
C ALA A 102 13.02 -8.18 11.32
N ASP A 103 13.10 -7.90 12.62
CA ASP A 103 13.75 -8.79 13.59
C ASP A 103 13.05 -10.16 13.61
N PRO A 104 13.75 -11.29 13.34
CA PRO A 104 13.14 -12.61 13.28
C PRO A 104 12.54 -13.09 14.62
N GLU A 105 12.90 -12.47 15.74
CA GLU A 105 12.37 -12.82 17.05
C GLU A 105 11.03 -12.13 17.36
N VAL A 106 10.58 -11.17 16.55
CA VAL A 106 9.30 -10.50 16.78
C VAL A 106 8.13 -11.30 16.21
N ASN A 107 6.99 -11.24 16.88
CA ASN A 107 5.75 -11.89 16.46
C ASN A 107 4.86 -10.91 15.68
N SER A 108 5.42 -10.26 14.66
CA SER A 108 4.66 -9.33 13.83
C SER A 108 4.76 -9.65 12.35
N VAL A 109 3.79 -9.17 11.58
CA VAL A 109 3.86 -9.15 10.12
C VAL A 109 3.75 -7.70 9.68
N THR A 110 4.80 -7.24 9.00
CA THR A 110 4.85 -5.90 8.42
C THR A 110 4.61 -5.99 6.92
N LEU A 111 3.60 -5.28 6.43
CA LEU A 111 3.39 -5.05 5.01
C LEU A 111 3.63 -3.58 4.69
N ILE A 112 4.41 -3.36 3.65
CA ILE A 112 4.74 -2.02 3.16
C ILE A 112 4.10 -1.88 1.78
N THR A 113 3.33 -0.82 1.56
CA THR A 113 2.91 -0.45 0.22
C THR A 113 3.81 0.68 -0.28
N SER A 114 4.30 0.53 -1.50
CA SER A 114 5.12 1.55 -2.15
C SER A 114 4.91 1.48 -3.65
N ARG A 115 5.06 2.62 -4.34
CA ARG A 115 5.16 2.65 -5.81
C ARG A 115 6.56 2.31 -6.30
N GLU A 116 7.55 2.50 -5.45
CA GLU A 116 8.97 2.29 -5.75
C GLU A 116 9.52 1.16 -4.88
N PRO A 117 10.44 0.34 -5.41
CA PRO A 117 11.08 -0.69 -4.61
C PRO A 117 11.92 -0.07 -3.49
N VAL A 118 11.94 -0.73 -2.33
CA VAL A 118 12.79 -0.34 -1.20
C VAL A 118 14.13 -1.06 -1.34
N HIS A 119 15.22 -0.32 -1.36
CA HIS A 119 16.59 -0.81 -1.54
C HIS A 119 17.49 -0.36 -0.39
N GLU A 120 17.06 -0.65 0.84
CA GLU A 120 17.82 -0.33 2.04
C GLU A 120 18.66 -1.53 2.48
N ALA A 121 20.00 -1.40 2.44
CA ALA A 121 20.91 -2.53 2.66
C ALA A 121 20.82 -3.11 4.09
N SER A 122 20.41 -2.32 5.07
CA SER A 122 20.28 -2.74 6.47
C SER A 122 18.99 -3.51 6.77
N VAL A 123 18.09 -3.68 5.78
CA VAL A 123 16.78 -4.31 5.96
C VAL A 123 16.50 -5.28 4.83
N ASN A 124 16.19 -6.54 5.17
CA ASN A 124 15.74 -7.50 4.17
C ASN A 124 14.26 -7.27 3.82
N VAL A 125 14.00 -6.57 2.73
CA VAL A 125 12.64 -6.35 2.20
C VAL A 125 12.38 -7.33 1.06
N GLN A 126 11.33 -8.14 1.20
CA GLN A 126 10.90 -9.07 0.14
C GLN A 126 9.87 -8.36 -0.76
N PRO A 127 10.20 -8.07 -2.03
CA PRO A 127 9.26 -7.41 -2.92
C PRO A 127 8.14 -8.36 -3.33
N TYR A 128 6.91 -7.87 -3.30
CA TYR A 128 5.76 -8.53 -3.91
C TYR A 128 5.14 -7.59 -4.94
N ILE A 129 5.33 -7.91 -6.22
CA ILE A 129 4.74 -7.15 -7.32
C ILE A 129 3.30 -7.62 -7.49
N LEU A 130 2.35 -6.71 -7.24
CA LEU A 130 0.94 -7.01 -7.45
C LEU A 130 0.66 -7.05 -8.96
N PRO A 131 0.20 -8.18 -9.52
CA PRO A 131 -0.20 -8.22 -10.92
C PRO A 131 -1.43 -7.34 -11.17
N GLY A 132 -1.65 -6.99 -12.44
CA GLY A 132 -2.93 -6.45 -12.89
C GLY A 132 -4.04 -7.47 -12.65
N LEU A 133 -5.27 -7.00 -12.48
CA LEU A 133 -6.44 -7.87 -12.47
C LEU A 133 -6.66 -8.45 -13.87
N GLU A 134 -7.08 -9.70 -13.94
CA GLU A 134 -7.40 -10.38 -15.20
C GLU A 134 -8.59 -9.75 -15.94
N GLU A 135 -8.68 -9.99 -17.25
CA GLU A 135 -9.76 -9.48 -18.11
C GLU A 135 -11.14 -9.91 -17.58
N GLU A 136 -11.26 -11.15 -17.10
CA GLU A 136 -12.50 -11.68 -16.54
C GLU A 136 -12.93 -10.90 -15.30
N ALA A 137 -11.99 -10.47 -14.46
CA ALA A 137 -12.29 -9.65 -13.28
C ALA A 137 -12.81 -8.26 -13.67
N TRP A 138 -12.28 -7.69 -14.76
CA TRP A 138 -12.77 -6.43 -15.33
C TRP A 138 -14.18 -6.58 -15.90
N GLY A 139 -14.43 -7.65 -16.65
CA GLY A 139 -15.76 -7.98 -17.18
C GLY A 139 -16.79 -8.10 -16.05
N GLN A 140 -16.49 -8.90 -15.02
CA GLN A 140 -17.36 -9.04 -13.85
C GLN A 140 -17.61 -7.71 -13.14
N PHE A 141 -16.58 -6.87 -12.99
CA PHE A 141 -16.74 -5.57 -12.36
C PHE A 141 -17.63 -4.64 -13.18
N PHE A 142 -17.40 -4.52 -14.49
CA PHE A 142 -18.22 -3.67 -15.35
C PHE A 142 -19.67 -4.16 -15.44
N SER A 143 -19.91 -5.47 -15.55
CA SER A 143 -21.27 -6.01 -15.53
C SER A 143 -21.99 -5.72 -14.21
N ARG A 144 -21.31 -5.83 -13.05
CA ARG A 144 -21.88 -5.46 -11.75
C ARG A 144 -22.24 -3.97 -11.66
N ASN A 145 -21.51 -3.13 -12.38
CA ASN A 145 -21.79 -1.70 -12.52
C ASN A 145 -22.69 -1.40 -13.73
N GLN A 146 -23.49 -2.36 -14.22
CA GLN A 146 -24.46 -2.14 -15.30
C GLN A 146 -23.85 -1.54 -16.59
N ILE A 147 -22.57 -1.79 -16.84
CA ILE A 147 -21.91 -1.42 -18.09
C ILE A 147 -22.07 -2.58 -19.07
N ASN A 148 -22.48 -2.26 -20.30
CA ASN A 148 -22.61 -3.23 -21.37
C ASN A 148 -21.21 -3.66 -21.84
N VAL A 149 -20.85 -4.91 -21.57
CA VAL A 149 -19.51 -5.44 -21.84
C VAL A 149 -19.48 -6.07 -23.23
N ASN A 150 -18.66 -5.51 -24.12
CA ASN A 150 -18.25 -6.11 -25.38
C ASN A 150 -16.82 -6.66 -25.20
N PHE A 151 -16.62 -7.97 -25.27
CA PHE A 151 -15.33 -8.63 -24.95
C PHE A 151 -14.13 -8.14 -25.79
N PRO A 152 -14.23 -8.02 -27.13
CA PRO A 152 -13.20 -7.38 -27.94
C PRO A 152 -12.75 -5.99 -27.42
N VAL A 153 -13.71 -5.10 -27.13
CA VAL A 153 -13.42 -3.76 -26.62
C VAL A 153 -12.84 -3.81 -25.21
N LEU A 154 -13.36 -4.71 -24.37
CA LEU A 154 -12.86 -4.92 -23.02
C LEU A 154 -11.39 -5.34 -23.02
N LYS A 155 -11.00 -6.24 -23.93
CA LYS A 155 -9.62 -6.69 -24.09
C LYS A 155 -8.67 -5.56 -24.46
N ASP A 156 -9.09 -4.68 -25.38
CA ASP A 156 -8.29 -3.52 -25.78
C ASP A 156 -8.09 -2.55 -24.61
N ILE A 157 -9.17 -2.23 -23.88
CA ILE A 157 -9.12 -1.40 -22.68
C ILE A 157 -8.23 -2.05 -21.61
N HIS A 158 -8.44 -3.34 -21.34
CA HIS A 158 -7.68 -4.09 -20.34
C HIS A 158 -6.18 -4.04 -20.64
N THR A 159 -5.80 -4.23 -21.90
CA THR A 159 -4.43 -4.15 -22.39
C THR A 159 -3.85 -2.75 -22.19
N ALA A 160 -4.59 -1.69 -22.57
CA ALA A 160 -4.16 -0.31 -22.45
C ALA A 160 -3.89 0.09 -20.98
N TYR A 161 -4.71 -0.39 -20.04
CA TYR A 161 -4.61 -0.06 -18.61
C TYR A 161 -3.92 -1.15 -17.77
N ARG A 162 -3.42 -2.21 -18.40
CA ARG A 162 -2.67 -3.34 -17.79
C ARG A 162 -3.35 -3.91 -16.53
N GLY A 163 -4.66 -4.11 -16.60
CA GLY A 163 -5.42 -4.67 -15.47
C GLY A 163 -5.47 -3.79 -14.20
N ASN A 164 -5.11 -2.50 -14.26
CA ASN A 164 -5.11 -1.62 -13.08
C ASN A 164 -6.51 -1.37 -12.49
N ALA A 165 -6.76 -1.93 -11.31
CA ALA A 165 -8.02 -1.78 -10.57
C ALA A 165 -8.48 -0.32 -10.38
N LYS A 166 -7.57 0.65 -10.23
CA LYS A 166 -7.96 2.07 -10.08
C LYS A 166 -8.46 2.66 -11.39
N ALA A 167 -7.86 2.27 -12.51
CA ALA A 167 -8.33 2.68 -13.83
C ALA A 167 -9.74 2.12 -14.05
N MET A 168 -9.94 0.83 -13.78
CA MET A 168 -11.25 0.18 -13.85
C MET A 168 -12.35 0.95 -13.08
N THR A 169 -12.08 1.41 -11.85
CA THR A 169 -13.04 2.25 -11.09
C THR A 169 -13.33 3.59 -11.76
N ILE A 170 -12.29 4.31 -12.22
CA ILE A 170 -12.44 5.62 -12.87
C ILE A 170 -13.23 5.49 -14.18
N LEU A 171 -12.85 4.51 -15.01
CA LEU A 171 -13.49 4.23 -16.28
C LEU A 171 -14.97 3.91 -16.08
N SER A 172 -15.30 3.07 -15.08
CA SER A 172 -16.69 2.71 -14.79
C SER A 172 -17.57 3.92 -14.50
N SER A 173 -17.07 4.90 -13.73
CA SER A 173 -17.82 6.14 -13.47
C SER A 173 -18.02 6.96 -14.74
N ILE A 174 -16.98 7.12 -15.57
CA ILE A 174 -17.06 7.90 -16.82
C ILE A 174 -18.01 7.23 -17.82
N ILE A 175 -17.90 5.91 -18.02
CA ILE A 175 -18.74 5.15 -18.95
C ILE A 175 -20.21 5.22 -18.53
N GLN A 176 -20.50 5.12 -17.23
CA GLN A 176 -21.87 5.27 -16.74
C GLN A 176 -22.41 6.68 -16.96
N MET A 177 -21.66 7.72 -16.58
CA MET A 177 -22.14 9.09 -16.59
C MET A 177 -22.24 9.69 -17.99
N ASP A 178 -21.21 9.49 -18.80
CA ASP A 178 -21.05 10.20 -20.07
C ASP A 178 -21.47 9.36 -21.29
N TYR A 179 -21.57 8.04 -21.11
CA TYR A 179 -21.85 7.09 -22.20
C TYR A 179 -23.01 6.13 -21.86
N ALA A 180 -23.77 6.40 -20.78
CA ALA A 180 -24.92 5.62 -20.36
C ALA A 180 -24.66 4.10 -20.23
N GLY A 181 -23.44 3.72 -19.84
CA GLY A 181 -23.04 2.32 -19.71
C GLY A 181 -22.54 1.67 -21.00
N ASP A 182 -22.42 2.40 -22.11
CA ASP A 182 -21.90 1.87 -23.38
C ASP A 182 -20.36 1.94 -23.43
N LEU A 183 -19.73 0.78 -23.19
CA LEU A 183 -18.28 0.60 -23.22
C LEU A 183 -17.68 0.85 -24.61
N GLU A 184 -18.40 0.48 -25.68
CA GLU A 184 -17.91 0.58 -27.05
C GLU A 184 -17.96 2.03 -27.54
N ALA A 185 -19.03 2.75 -27.23
CA ALA A 185 -19.14 4.19 -27.53
C ALA A 185 -18.03 4.99 -26.82
N TYR A 186 -17.76 4.67 -25.55
CA TYR A 186 -16.64 5.24 -24.80
C TYR A 186 -15.31 4.99 -25.51
N TRP A 187 -15.02 3.72 -25.83
CA TRP A 187 -13.72 3.36 -26.40
C TRP A 187 -13.51 3.97 -27.78
N LYS A 188 -14.51 3.96 -28.65
CA LYS A 188 -14.46 4.62 -29.97
C LYS A 188 -14.12 6.10 -29.90
N LYS A 189 -14.49 6.80 -28.81
CA LYS A 189 -14.21 8.23 -28.65
C LYS A 189 -12.78 8.51 -28.18
N ILE A 190 -12.15 7.58 -27.45
CA ILE A 190 -10.83 7.79 -26.81
C ILE A 190 -9.68 7.04 -27.52
N ALA A 191 -9.99 5.90 -28.15
CA ALA A 191 -9.07 5.17 -29.02
C ALA A 191 -8.59 5.90 -30.31
N PRO A 192 -9.16 7.02 -30.80
CA PRO A 192 -8.57 7.78 -31.93
C PRO A 192 -7.21 8.40 -31.62
N THR A 193 -6.74 8.29 -30.37
CA THR A 193 -5.57 8.99 -29.82
C THR A 193 -4.44 8.05 -29.36
N TYR A 194 -4.56 6.74 -29.62
CA TYR A 194 -3.54 5.72 -29.33
C TYR A 194 -3.13 4.96 -30.58
#